data_AF-A0A1X6MMF9-F1
#
_entry.id   AF-A0A1X6MMF9-F1
#
_cell.length_a   1.000
_cell.length_b   1.000
_cell.length_c   1.000
_cell.angle_alpha   90.00
_cell.angle_beta   90.00
_cell.angle_gamma   90.00
#
_symmetry.space_group_name_H-M   'P 1'
#
loop_
_entity.id
_entity.type
_entity.pdbx_description
1 polymer ?
#
loop_
_entity_poly.entity_id
_entity_poly.type
_entity_poly.pdbx_seq_one_letter_code
_entity_poly.pdbx_strand_id
1 'polypeptide(L)'
;MPSLTATTEAVSASTISLKASASLAVSPTKSVGSTLSALRSLYPRAAKAFLQRNVPLTDSLLTSAFSLIEPPPSIAGPDPAASQRRKWEILRITFETTLYSSPPARDSDDLPSPVQANLMLSPEPFIATIHTRSLQLFTPAYPPQKPTSAFLPAQILVTLALASLKLGCTIVGRGMIEDWLARHGQAELADGEGYAKVLELYCLHVLPRLEDWDYAEDFLQYERELSADTRQYMITSVRTLRARAAAAQR
;
A
#
# COMPACT_ATOMS: atom_id res chain seq x y z
N MET A 1 -16.99 35.33 84.47
CA MET A 1 -17.48 33.97 84.22
C MET A 1 -16.30 33.10 83.77
N PRO A 2 -15.64 32.37 84.69
CA PRO A 2 -14.60 31.38 84.39
C PRO A 2 -15.13 29.93 84.50
N SER A 3 -14.64 29.01 83.67
CA SER A 3 -14.64 27.53 83.87
C SER A 3 -13.91 26.89 82.66
N LEU A 4 -12.68 26.36 82.76
CA LEU A 4 -12.20 25.06 83.32
C LEU A 4 -11.99 23.95 82.24
N THR A 5 -10.76 23.95 81.71
CA THR A 5 -9.73 22.89 81.52
C THR A 5 -10.03 21.37 81.57
N ALA A 6 -9.47 20.62 80.59
CA ALA A 6 -8.64 19.39 80.68
C ALA A 6 -8.07 19.06 79.26
N THR A 7 -6.78 18.88 78.90
CA THR A 7 -5.60 18.13 79.45
C THR A 7 -5.78 16.60 79.25
N THR A 8 -4.89 15.73 78.68
CA THR A 8 -3.54 15.77 78.07
C THR A 8 -3.15 14.36 77.55
N GLU A 9 -2.11 14.28 76.68
CA GLU A 9 -1.18 13.15 76.33
C GLU A 9 -1.72 11.91 75.56
N ALA A 10 -1.22 11.54 74.36
CA ALA A 10 0.12 11.27 73.79
C ALA A 10 0.61 9.83 74.01
N VAL A 11 0.74 9.03 72.93
CA VAL A 11 1.83 8.05 72.74
C VAL A 11 2.11 7.85 71.23
N SER A 12 3.40 7.91 70.92
CA SER A 12 4.14 7.70 69.68
C SER A 12 3.97 6.31 69.04
N ALA A 13 4.21 6.21 67.73
CA ALA A 13 5.36 5.50 67.13
C ALA A 13 5.06 5.01 65.70
N SER A 14 5.83 5.58 64.78
CA SER A 14 6.38 5.03 63.55
C SER A 14 6.06 3.56 63.22
N THR A 15 5.43 3.32 62.07
CA THR A 15 5.92 2.30 61.12
C THR A 15 5.74 2.80 59.70
N ILE A 16 6.86 2.83 58.98
CA ILE A 16 6.96 3.04 57.55
C ILE A 16 6.42 1.77 56.88
N SER A 17 5.52 1.93 55.91
CA SER A 17 5.25 0.90 54.91
C SER A 17 5.25 1.53 53.53
N LEU A 18 6.43 1.49 52.92
CA LEU A 18 6.62 1.58 51.48
C LEU A 18 5.91 0.38 50.83
N LYS A 19 4.77 0.62 50.19
CA LYS A 19 4.33 -0.24 49.11
C LYS A 19 4.09 0.61 47.87
N ALA A 20 5.15 0.68 47.08
CA ALA A 20 5.10 1.11 45.69
C ALA A 20 4.12 0.19 44.95
N SER A 21 2.87 0.63 44.81
CA SER A 21 2.05 0.24 43.68
C SER A 21 2.34 1.26 42.59
N ALA A 22 3.43 1.00 41.86
CA ALA A 22 3.59 1.55 40.54
C ALA A 22 2.39 1.08 39.73
N SER A 23 1.36 1.92 39.66
CA SER A 23 0.39 1.87 38.59
C SER A 23 1.21 2.08 37.33
N LEU A 24 1.64 0.96 36.73
CA LEU A 24 2.15 0.93 35.37
C LEU A 24 1.07 1.64 34.54
N ALA A 25 1.36 2.88 34.18
CA ALA A 25 0.70 3.55 33.10
C ALA A 25 0.90 2.63 31.89
N VAL A 26 -0.11 1.80 31.65
CA VAL A 26 -0.27 1.09 30.40
C VAL A 26 -0.30 2.17 29.35
N SER A 27 0.79 2.29 28.60
CA SER A 27 0.84 2.99 27.33
C SER A 27 -0.46 2.66 26.59
N PRO A 28 -1.21 3.64 26.05
CA PRO A 28 -2.47 3.33 25.41
C PRO A 28 -2.14 2.44 24.23
N THR A 29 -2.45 1.15 24.35
CA THR A 29 -2.68 0.28 23.21
C THR A 29 -3.85 0.93 22.49
N LYS A 30 -3.55 1.84 21.55
CA LYS A 30 -4.55 2.45 20.68
C LYS A 30 -5.31 1.28 20.09
N SER A 31 -6.56 1.12 20.50
CA SER A 31 -7.35 -0.03 20.09
C SER A 31 -7.39 -0.03 18.57
N VAL A 32 -7.13 -1.19 17.93
CA VAL A 32 -7.14 -1.31 16.47
C VAL A 32 -8.41 -0.70 15.87
N GLY A 33 -9.54 -0.81 16.58
CA GLY A 33 -10.80 -0.15 16.22
C GLY A 33 -10.73 1.39 16.16
N SER A 34 -10.05 2.04 17.10
CA SER A 34 -9.84 3.50 17.08
C SER A 34 -8.97 3.95 15.91
N THR A 35 -7.91 3.21 15.60
CA THR A 35 -7.02 3.47 14.46
C THR A 35 -7.76 3.32 13.12
N LEU A 36 -8.54 2.24 12.96
CA LEU A 36 -9.33 2.02 11.75
C LEU A 36 -10.43 3.08 11.57
N SER A 37 -11.04 3.55 12.66
CA SER A 37 -12.03 4.64 12.62
C SER A 37 -11.39 5.95 12.14
N ALA A 38 -10.21 6.28 12.67
CA ALA A 38 -9.44 7.45 12.24
C ALA A 38 -9.05 7.36 10.75
N LEU A 39 -8.58 6.20 10.29
CA LEU A 39 -8.25 5.99 8.87
C LEU A 39 -9.48 6.15 7.95
N ARG A 40 -10.64 5.64 8.38
CA ARG A 40 -11.89 5.79 7.61
C ARG A 40 -12.36 7.24 7.54
N SER A 41 -12.17 8.03 8.60
CA SER A 41 -12.57 9.44 8.61
C SER A 41 -11.61 10.36 7.85
N LEU A 42 -10.31 10.02 7.82
CA LEU A 42 -9.30 10.79 7.08
C LEU A 42 -9.40 10.59 5.56
N TYR A 43 -9.79 9.40 5.09
CA TYR A 43 -9.75 9.06 3.67
C TYR A 43 -10.59 9.98 2.77
N PRO A 44 -11.88 10.28 3.08
CA PRO A 44 -12.69 11.18 2.24
C PRO A 44 -12.06 12.57 2.10
N ARG A 45 -11.41 13.06 3.15
CA ARG A 45 -10.73 14.35 3.14
C ARG A 45 -9.48 14.30 2.26
N ALA A 46 -8.69 13.22 2.33
CA ALA A 46 -7.52 13.02 1.49
C ALA A 46 -7.90 12.89 0.00
N ALA A 47 -8.94 12.09 -0.29
CA ALA A 47 -9.45 11.92 -1.64
C ALA A 47 -9.99 13.24 -2.21
N LYS A 48 -10.75 14.02 -1.43
CA LYS A 48 -11.25 15.33 -1.85
C LYS A 48 -10.09 16.30 -2.15
N ALA A 49 -9.10 16.35 -1.28
CA ALA A 49 -7.91 17.19 -1.46
C ALA A 49 -7.14 16.83 -2.73
N PHE A 50 -7.00 15.53 -2.99
CA PHE A 50 -6.35 15.02 -4.20
C PHE A 50 -7.10 15.46 -5.46
N LEU A 51 -8.43 15.29 -5.48
CA LEU A 51 -9.28 15.73 -6.60
C LEU A 51 -9.22 17.25 -6.83
N GLN A 52 -9.07 18.02 -5.75
CA GLN A 52 -8.89 19.47 -5.80
C GLN A 52 -7.46 19.91 -6.13
N ARG A 53 -6.55 18.97 -6.39
CA ARG A 53 -5.12 19.21 -6.65
C ARG A 53 -4.40 19.95 -5.52
N ASN A 54 -4.87 19.80 -4.28
CA ASN A 54 -4.21 20.37 -3.11
C ASN A 54 -3.09 19.43 -2.63
N VAL A 55 -1.90 19.57 -3.24
CA VAL A 55 -0.73 18.72 -3.01
C VAL A 55 -0.29 18.71 -1.53
N PRO A 56 -0.12 19.86 -0.85
CA PRO A 56 0.35 19.87 0.56
C PRO A 56 -0.65 19.21 1.51
N LEU A 57 -1.95 19.43 1.30
CA LEU A 57 -2.98 18.83 2.16
C LEU A 57 -3.14 17.33 1.90
N THR A 58 -3.02 16.88 0.64
CA THR A 58 -3.00 15.45 0.34
C THR A 58 -1.81 14.75 0.97
N ASP A 59 -0.60 15.31 0.84
CA ASP A 59 0.61 14.71 1.41
C ASP A 59 0.59 14.68 2.95
N SER A 60 0.16 15.75 3.62
CA SER A 60 0.03 15.77 5.08
C SER A 60 -0.98 14.74 5.60
N LEU A 61 -2.09 14.53 4.88
CA LEU A 61 -3.08 13.49 5.21
C LEU A 61 -2.56 12.08 4.94
N LEU A 62 -1.80 11.88 3.86
CA LEU A 62 -1.13 10.61 3.58
C LEU A 62 -0.11 10.30 4.68
N THR A 63 0.77 11.24 5.00
CA THR A 63 1.76 11.11 6.08
C THR A 63 1.09 10.75 7.40
N SER A 64 0.01 11.45 7.75
CA SER A 64 -0.80 11.15 8.94
C SER A 64 -1.38 9.74 8.92
N ALA A 65 -1.95 9.31 7.79
CA ALA A 65 -2.51 7.96 7.65
C ALA A 65 -1.44 6.87 7.73
N PHE A 66 -0.29 7.04 7.07
CA PHE A 66 0.79 6.05 7.09
C PHE A 66 1.54 5.98 8.42
N SER A 67 1.40 6.99 9.30
CA SER A 67 1.82 6.87 10.71
C SER A 67 0.95 5.90 11.53
N LEU A 68 -0.24 5.57 11.03
CA LEU A 68 -1.23 4.70 11.67
C LEU A 68 -1.34 3.32 11.00
N ILE A 69 -0.83 3.18 9.78
CA ILE A 69 -0.91 1.94 9.01
C ILE A 69 0.38 1.16 9.21
N GLU A 70 0.25 0.00 9.85
CA GLU A 70 1.36 -0.92 10.08
C GLU A 70 1.30 -2.10 9.09
N PRO A 71 2.45 -2.75 8.80
CA PRO A 71 2.47 -4.00 8.07
C PRO A 71 1.63 -5.08 8.75
N PRO A 72 1.24 -6.17 8.04
CA PRO A 72 0.52 -7.26 8.66
C PRO A 72 1.30 -7.82 9.85
N PRO A 73 0.65 -8.08 11.00
CA PRO A 73 1.36 -8.48 12.22
C PRO A 73 1.97 -9.90 12.11
N SER A 74 1.28 -10.80 11.42
CA SER A 74 1.70 -12.19 11.24
C SER A 74 1.11 -12.76 9.94
N ILE A 75 1.76 -13.79 9.39
CA ILE A 75 1.27 -14.54 8.23
C ILE A 75 -0.06 -15.27 8.56
N ALA A 76 -0.21 -15.80 9.78
CA ALA A 76 -1.32 -16.69 10.14
C ALA A 76 -2.48 -16.01 10.90
N GLY A 77 -2.45 -14.67 11.01
CA GLY A 77 -3.42 -13.90 11.80
C GLY A 77 -4.43 -13.13 10.95
N PRO A 78 -5.66 -12.87 11.46
CA PRO A 78 -6.58 -11.98 10.79
C PRO A 78 -6.00 -10.56 10.75
N ASP A 79 -6.08 -9.92 9.57
CA ASP A 79 -5.60 -8.57 9.36
C ASP A 79 -6.78 -7.59 9.13
N PRO A 80 -7.34 -7.02 10.20
CA PRO A 80 -8.48 -6.10 10.09
C PRO A 80 -8.09 -4.79 9.39
N ALA A 81 -6.80 -4.47 9.31
CA ALA A 81 -6.29 -3.29 8.65
C ALA A 81 -6.03 -3.51 7.15
N ALA A 82 -6.08 -4.76 6.64
CA ALA A 82 -5.79 -5.08 5.24
C ALA A 82 -6.56 -4.20 4.24
N SER A 83 -7.87 -4.03 4.46
CA SER A 83 -8.71 -3.22 3.57
C SER A 83 -8.30 -1.74 3.56
N GLN A 84 -7.99 -1.17 4.72
CA GLN A 84 -7.53 0.22 4.82
C GLN A 84 -6.12 0.36 4.25
N ARG A 85 -5.20 -0.56 4.55
CA ARG A 85 -3.83 -0.56 4.03
C ARG A 85 -3.83 -0.55 2.50
N ARG A 86 -4.63 -1.44 1.87
CA ARG A 86 -4.81 -1.44 0.41
C ARG A 86 -5.35 -0.12 -0.11
N LYS A 87 -6.43 0.35 0.48
CA LYS A 87 -7.12 1.57 0.04
C LYS A 87 -6.22 2.81 0.10
N TRP A 88 -5.45 2.96 1.17
CA TRP A 88 -4.52 4.08 1.33
C TRP A 88 -3.30 3.98 0.42
N GLU A 89 -2.75 2.79 0.19
CA GLU A 89 -1.62 2.64 -0.75
C GLU A 89 -2.03 2.91 -2.21
N ILE A 90 -3.24 2.51 -2.63
CA ILE A 90 -3.78 2.87 -3.95
C ILE A 90 -3.84 4.39 -4.11
N LEU A 91 -4.35 5.11 -3.10
CA LEU A 91 -4.42 6.57 -3.12
C LEU A 91 -3.01 7.17 -3.21
N ARG A 92 -2.05 6.64 -2.44
CA ARG A 92 -0.66 7.11 -2.43
C ARG A 92 0.01 6.92 -3.78
N ILE A 93 -0.03 5.72 -4.35
CA ILE A 93 0.56 5.41 -5.67
C ILE A 93 -0.07 6.33 -6.73
N THR A 94 -1.39 6.47 -6.72
CA THR A 94 -2.11 7.31 -7.71
C THR A 94 -1.73 8.78 -7.58
N PHE A 95 -1.64 9.29 -6.35
CA PHE A 95 -1.21 10.66 -6.08
C PHE A 95 0.22 10.92 -6.56
N GLU A 96 1.18 10.09 -6.12
CA GLU A 96 2.60 10.22 -6.48
C GLU A 96 2.80 10.10 -7.99
N THR A 97 2.15 9.14 -8.65
CA THR A 97 2.21 8.99 -10.11
C THR A 97 1.58 10.17 -10.85
N THR A 98 0.49 10.73 -10.33
CA THR A 98 -0.16 11.91 -10.93
C THR A 98 0.74 13.13 -10.82
N LEU A 99 1.36 13.33 -9.66
CA LEU A 99 2.30 14.43 -9.46
C LEU A 99 3.54 14.28 -10.34
N TYR A 100 4.07 13.06 -10.47
CA TYR A 100 5.21 12.77 -11.33
C TYR A 100 4.89 13.03 -12.82
N SER A 101 3.74 12.55 -13.30
CA SER A 101 3.31 12.71 -14.70
C SER A 101 2.80 14.12 -15.05
N SER A 102 2.41 14.91 -14.06
CA SER A 102 1.89 16.27 -14.26
C SER A 102 2.26 17.15 -13.07
N PRO A 103 3.52 17.58 -12.97
CA PRO A 103 3.97 18.42 -11.86
C PRO A 103 3.23 19.76 -11.84
N PRO A 104 2.92 20.32 -10.66
CA PRO A 104 2.33 21.65 -10.56
C PRO A 104 3.28 22.68 -11.17
N ALA A 105 2.72 23.66 -11.87
CA ALA A 105 3.51 24.71 -12.49
C ALA A 105 4.14 25.63 -11.42
N ARG A 106 5.45 25.47 -11.22
CA ARG A 106 6.40 26.52 -10.82
C ARG A 106 6.46 27.10 -9.40
N ASP A 107 5.85 26.51 -8.38
CA ASP A 107 6.18 26.84 -6.99
C ASP A 107 6.78 25.61 -6.27
N SER A 108 8.07 25.39 -6.50
CA SER A 108 8.84 24.27 -5.92
C SER A 108 9.07 24.40 -4.40
N ASP A 109 8.73 25.53 -3.79
CA ASP A 109 8.94 25.80 -2.37
C ASP A 109 7.82 25.26 -1.46
N ASP A 110 6.63 24.97 -2.02
CA ASP A 110 5.49 24.43 -1.26
C ASP A 110 5.38 22.89 -1.32
N LEU A 111 6.29 22.21 -2.04
CA LEU A 111 6.27 20.76 -2.11
C LEU A 111 6.96 20.13 -0.89
N PRO A 112 6.34 19.12 -0.26
CA PRO A 112 6.99 18.34 0.78
C PRO A 112 8.30 17.72 0.30
N SER A 113 9.37 17.85 1.09
CA SER A 113 10.72 17.37 0.75
C SER A 113 10.81 15.91 0.24
N PRO A 114 10.12 14.91 0.84
CA PRO A 114 10.19 13.54 0.33
C PRO A 114 9.53 13.38 -1.05
N VAL A 115 8.50 14.18 -1.32
CA VAL A 115 7.83 14.21 -2.63
C VAL A 115 8.72 14.86 -3.67
N GLN A 116 9.40 15.95 -3.30
CA GLN A 116 10.36 16.63 -4.16
C GLN A 116 11.53 15.70 -4.56
N ALA A 117 12.08 14.94 -3.62
CA ALA A 117 13.15 13.98 -3.89
C ALA A 117 12.72 12.91 -4.93
N ASN A 118 11.49 12.39 -4.81
CA ASN A 118 10.95 11.42 -5.76
C ASN A 118 10.71 12.00 -7.16
N LEU A 119 10.36 13.29 -7.26
CA LEU A 119 10.19 13.98 -8.54
C LEU A 119 11.53 14.25 -9.26
N MET A 120 12.66 14.21 -8.54
CA MET A 120 14.00 14.35 -9.13
C MET A 120 14.54 13.04 -9.69
N LEU A 121 13.89 11.91 -9.42
CA LEU A 121 14.27 10.62 -9.98
C LEU A 121 13.84 10.51 -11.45
N SER A 122 14.50 9.64 -12.20
CA SER A 122 13.95 9.18 -13.48
C SER A 122 12.77 8.21 -13.25
N PRO A 123 11.95 7.92 -14.28
CA PRO A 123 10.72 7.16 -14.10
C PRO A 123 10.92 5.76 -13.50
N GLU A 124 11.99 5.08 -13.90
CA GLU A 124 12.30 3.71 -13.46
C GLU A 124 12.65 3.64 -11.96
N PRO A 125 13.63 4.39 -11.42
CA PRO A 125 13.88 4.48 -9.98
C PRO A 125 12.68 4.96 -9.18
N PHE A 126 11.87 5.87 -9.72
CA PHE A 126 10.63 6.31 -9.06
C PHE A 126 9.66 5.14 -8.87
N ILE A 127 9.36 4.39 -9.94
CA ILE A 127 8.49 3.21 -9.86
C ILE A 127 9.09 2.13 -8.95
N ALA A 128 10.40 1.90 -9.03
CA ALA A 128 11.09 0.94 -8.15
C ALA A 128 10.95 1.33 -6.67
N THR A 129 11.06 2.62 -6.34
CA THR A 129 10.94 3.14 -4.97
C THR A 129 9.54 2.90 -4.41
N ILE A 130 8.49 3.24 -5.16
CA ILE A 130 7.10 3.03 -4.70
C ILE A 130 6.73 1.53 -4.65
N HIS A 131 7.31 0.71 -5.52
CA HIS A 131 7.18 -0.74 -5.48
C HIS A 131 7.83 -1.33 -4.21
N THR A 132 9.10 -1.02 -3.94
CA THR A 132 9.80 -1.47 -2.73
C THR A 132 9.06 -1.08 -1.46
N ARG A 133 8.55 0.15 -1.39
CA ARG A 133 7.72 0.61 -0.28
C ARG A 133 6.43 -0.20 -0.14
N SER A 134 5.76 -0.51 -1.24
CA SER A 134 4.57 -1.37 -1.23
C SER A 134 4.89 -2.77 -0.73
N LEU A 135 6.00 -3.37 -1.17
CA LEU A 135 6.44 -4.68 -0.67
C LEU A 135 6.66 -4.66 0.85
N GLN A 136 7.33 -3.63 1.37
CA GLN A 136 7.55 -3.47 2.81
C GLN A 136 6.23 -3.33 3.57
N LEU A 137 5.29 -2.59 3.01
CA LEU A 137 3.99 -2.32 3.63
C LEU A 137 3.12 -3.59 3.74
N PHE A 138 3.20 -4.50 2.78
CA PHE A 138 2.36 -5.70 2.75
C PHE A 138 3.05 -6.97 3.24
N THR A 139 4.38 -6.96 3.37
CA THR A 139 5.11 -8.11 3.93
C THR A 139 4.86 -8.18 5.45
N PRO A 140 4.40 -9.33 5.98
CA PRO A 140 4.19 -9.49 7.41
C PRO A 140 5.46 -9.24 8.22
N ALA A 141 5.31 -8.56 9.36
CA ALA A 141 6.40 -8.22 10.26
C ALA A 141 6.95 -9.45 11.01
N TYR A 142 6.12 -10.47 11.22
CA TYR A 142 6.52 -11.70 11.91
C TYR A 142 6.13 -12.97 11.11
N PRO A 143 7.07 -13.92 10.93
CA PRO A 143 8.51 -13.84 11.27
C PRO A 143 9.24 -12.76 10.43
N PRO A 144 10.34 -12.17 10.94
CA PRO A 144 11.11 -11.18 10.20
C PRO A 144 11.60 -11.75 8.87
N GLN A 145 11.27 -11.08 7.77
CA GLN A 145 11.60 -11.53 6.43
C GLN A 145 11.86 -10.36 5.49
N LYS A 146 12.53 -10.64 4.37
CA LYS A 146 12.74 -9.63 3.33
C LYS A 146 11.41 -9.27 2.67
N PRO A 147 11.19 -7.99 2.32
CA PRO A 147 10.03 -7.58 1.53
C PRO A 147 9.89 -8.44 0.28
N THR A 148 8.69 -8.98 0.04
CA THR A 148 8.46 -9.96 -1.03
C THR A 148 7.09 -9.76 -1.67
N SER A 149 7.02 -10.00 -2.98
CA SER A 149 5.77 -9.91 -3.76
C SER A 149 4.76 -11.00 -3.42
N ALA A 150 5.17 -12.06 -2.72
CA ALA A 150 4.28 -13.12 -2.26
C ALA A 150 3.10 -12.59 -1.42
N PHE A 151 3.29 -11.49 -0.68
CA PHE A 151 2.24 -10.87 0.14
C PHE A 151 1.61 -9.63 -0.51
N LEU A 152 2.04 -9.25 -1.72
CA LEU A 152 1.54 -8.05 -2.39
C LEU A 152 0.14 -8.32 -2.95
N PRO A 153 -0.88 -7.54 -2.56
CA PRO A 153 -2.22 -7.74 -3.11
C PRO A 153 -2.26 -7.43 -4.61
N ALA A 154 -2.97 -8.25 -5.37
CA ALA A 154 -3.11 -8.10 -6.83
C ALA A 154 -3.54 -6.68 -7.24
N GLN A 155 -4.44 -6.04 -6.48
CA GLN A 155 -4.88 -4.67 -6.80
C GLN A 155 -3.79 -3.61 -6.63
N ILE A 156 -2.83 -3.81 -5.71
CA ILE A 156 -1.67 -2.93 -5.57
C ILE A 156 -0.73 -3.14 -6.75
N LEU A 157 -0.47 -4.39 -7.12
CA LEU A 157 0.35 -4.71 -8.29
C LEU A 157 -0.24 -4.11 -9.58
N VAL A 158 -1.56 -4.26 -9.80
CA VAL A 158 -2.26 -3.65 -10.94
C VAL A 158 -2.07 -2.14 -10.94
N THR A 159 -2.18 -1.48 -9.78
CA THR A 159 -1.99 -0.02 -9.67
C THR A 159 -0.55 0.39 -9.99
N LEU A 160 0.45 -0.36 -9.51
CA LEU A 160 1.87 -0.13 -9.81
C LEU A 160 2.22 -0.35 -11.28
N ALA A 161 1.69 -1.41 -11.90
CA ALA A 161 1.88 -1.69 -13.30
C ALA A 161 1.17 -0.65 -14.20
N LEU A 162 -0.02 -0.18 -13.82
CA LEU A 162 -0.65 0.95 -14.53
C LEU A 162 0.17 2.24 -14.39
N ALA A 163 0.78 2.49 -13.22
CA ALA A 163 1.69 3.62 -13.03
C ALA A 163 2.92 3.51 -13.94
N SER A 164 3.53 2.33 -14.04
CA SER A 164 4.69 2.13 -14.91
C SER A 164 4.37 2.30 -16.40
N LEU A 165 3.19 1.81 -16.84
CA LEU A 165 2.69 2.04 -18.20
C LEU A 165 2.45 3.52 -18.47
N LYS A 166 1.89 4.25 -17.50
CA LYS A 166 1.63 5.70 -17.63
C LYS A 166 2.94 6.49 -17.77
N LEU A 167 4.01 6.07 -17.10
CA LEU A 167 5.31 6.73 -17.14
C LEU A 167 6.24 6.19 -18.24
N GLY A 168 5.79 5.25 -19.06
CA GLY A 168 6.56 4.69 -20.16
C GLY A 168 7.66 3.69 -19.75
N CYS A 169 7.75 3.31 -18.47
CA CYS A 169 8.71 2.32 -17.98
C CYS A 169 8.09 0.91 -17.92
N THR A 170 7.57 0.47 -19.07
CA THR A 170 6.84 -0.81 -19.22
C THR A 170 7.67 -2.02 -18.77
N ILE A 171 8.99 -2.01 -19.00
CA ILE A 171 9.90 -3.09 -18.61
C ILE A 171 9.90 -3.29 -17.08
N VAL A 172 9.89 -2.21 -16.30
CA VAL A 172 9.78 -2.29 -14.83
C VAL A 172 8.41 -2.87 -14.44
N GLY A 173 7.35 -2.47 -15.14
CA GLY A 173 6.01 -3.07 -15.02
C GLY A 173 6.00 -4.58 -15.20
N ARG A 174 6.63 -5.07 -16.27
CA ARG A 174 6.79 -6.49 -16.57
C ARG A 174 7.50 -7.22 -15.42
N GLY A 175 8.66 -6.71 -14.98
CA GLY A 175 9.43 -7.34 -13.90
C GLY A 175 8.66 -7.46 -12.58
N MET A 176 7.84 -6.46 -12.22
CA MET A 176 6.99 -6.54 -11.03
C MET A 176 5.94 -7.64 -11.13
N ILE A 177 5.31 -7.79 -12.30
CA ILE A 177 4.29 -8.82 -12.53
C ILE A 177 4.92 -10.21 -12.55
N GLU A 178 6.02 -10.39 -13.25
CA GLU A 178 6.72 -11.68 -13.33
C GLU A 178 7.22 -12.14 -11.95
N ASP A 179 7.78 -11.24 -11.12
CA ASP A 179 8.18 -11.58 -9.75
C ASP A 179 6.97 -11.98 -8.87
N TRP A 180 5.83 -11.30 -9.04
CA TRP A 180 4.60 -11.66 -8.33
C TRP A 180 4.04 -13.01 -8.79
N LEU A 181 4.00 -13.28 -10.10
CA LEU A 181 3.56 -14.56 -10.67
C LEU A 181 4.47 -15.70 -10.20
N ALA A 182 5.78 -15.49 -10.15
CA ALA A 182 6.74 -16.49 -9.67
C ALA A 182 6.55 -16.87 -8.18
N ARG A 183 5.84 -16.03 -7.42
CA ARG A 183 5.53 -16.26 -5.99
C ARG A 183 4.04 -16.45 -5.72
N HIS A 184 3.22 -16.50 -6.77
CA HIS A 184 1.78 -16.71 -6.62
C HIS A 184 1.53 -18.07 -5.96
N GLY A 185 0.53 -18.13 -5.07
CA GLY A 185 0.21 -19.34 -4.29
C GLY A 185 1.13 -19.62 -3.08
N GLN A 186 2.20 -18.85 -2.86
CA GLN A 186 3.08 -19.03 -1.68
C GLN A 186 2.50 -18.44 -0.39
N ALA A 187 1.67 -17.40 -0.51
CA ALA A 187 0.88 -16.88 0.60
C ALA A 187 -0.60 -17.18 0.32
N GLU A 188 -1.31 -17.74 1.29
CA GLU A 188 -2.75 -18.09 1.22
C GLU A 188 -3.70 -16.87 1.08
N LEU A 189 -3.20 -15.73 0.61
CA LEU A 189 -3.94 -14.49 0.38
C LEU A 189 -4.55 -14.42 -1.04
N ALA A 190 -4.59 -15.54 -1.77
CA ALA A 190 -4.95 -15.57 -3.18
C ALA A 190 -6.44 -15.24 -3.40
N ASP A 191 -6.70 -14.02 -3.85
CA ASP A 191 -7.97 -13.59 -4.43
C ASP A 191 -7.97 -13.95 -5.91
N GLY A 192 -8.74 -14.97 -6.29
CA GLY A 192 -8.81 -15.47 -7.67
C GLY A 192 -9.30 -14.41 -8.68
N GLU A 193 -10.12 -13.45 -8.25
CA GLU A 193 -10.52 -12.32 -9.11
C GLU A 193 -9.33 -11.36 -9.36
N GLY A 194 -8.44 -11.24 -8.36
CA GLY A 194 -7.21 -10.46 -8.46
C GLY A 194 -6.23 -11.04 -9.47
N TYR A 195 -6.04 -12.36 -9.49
CA TYR A 195 -5.14 -13.04 -10.43
C TYR A 195 -5.52 -12.78 -11.89
N ALA A 196 -6.81 -12.94 -12.22
CA ALA A 196 -7.29 -12.71 -13.57
C ALA A 196 -7.03 -11.27 -14.07
N LYS A 197 -7.23 -10.26 -13.20
CA LYS A 197 -6.95 -8.86 -13.53
C LYS A 197 -5.46 -8.59 -13.76
N VAL A 198 -4.58 -9.26 -13.00
CA VAL A 198 -3.12 -9.15 -13.21
C VAL A 198 -2.75 -9.71 -14.58
N LEU A 199 -3.24 -10.89 -14.93
CA LEU A 199 -2.98 -11.48 -16.24
C LEU A 199 -3.58 -10.66 -17.39
N GLU A 200 -4.76 -10.08 -17.19
CA GLU A 200 -5.39 -9.23 -18.20
C GLU A 200 -4.50 -8.02 -18.50
N LEU A 201 -4.05 -7.33 -17.45
CA LEU A 201 -3.10 -6.24 -17.59
C LEU A 201 -1.78 -6.70 -18.23
N TYR A 202 -1.26 -7.86 -17.84
CA TYR A 202 0.00 -8.36 -18.34
C TYR A 202 -0.05 -8.66 -19.84
N CYS A 203 -1.00 -9.51 -20.24
CA CYS A 203 -1.12 -10.02 -21.61
C CYS A 203 -1.73 -9.02 -22.58
N LEU A 204 -2.62 -8.12 -22.14
CA LEU A 204 -3.32 -7.19 -23.04
C LEU A 204 -2.72 -5.78 -23.06
N HIS A 205 -1.85 -5.43 -22.11
CA HIS A 205 -1.32 -4.07 -22.00
C HIS A 205 0.18 -3.97 -21.81
N VAL A 206 0.80 -4.86 -21.03
CA VAL A 206 2.26 -4.81 -20.79
C VAL A 206 3.01 -5.45 -21.95
N LEU A 207 2.77 -6.73 -22.23
CA LEU A 207 3.46 -7.47 -23.29
C LEU A 207 3.23 -6.86 -24.69
N PRO A 208 2.01 -6.44 -25.08
CA PRO A 208 1.78 -5.73 -26.34
C PRO A 208 2.61 -4.47 -26.52
N ARG A 209 2.84 -3.70 -25.44
CA ARG A 209 3.67 -2.48 -25.49
C ARG A 209 5.16 -2.76 -25.59
N LEU A 210 5.59 -3.98 -25.25
CA LEU A 210 6.95 -4.47 -25.43
C LEU A 210 7.11 -5.25 -26.74
N GLU A 211 6.04 -5.35 -27.54
CA GLU A 211 5.99 -6.17 -28.76
C GLU A 211 6.20 -7.68 -28.53
N ASP A 212 6.03 -8.14 -27.29
CA ASP A 212 6.17 -9.53 -26.86
C ASP A 212 4.89 -10.36 -27.12
N TRP A 213 4.37 -10.29 -28.35
CA TRP A 213 3.09 -10.88 -28.73
C TRP A 213 3.07 -12.41 -28.62
N ASP A 214 4.11 -13.06 -29.14
CA ASP A 214 4.22 -14.52 -29.15
C ASP A 214 4.32 -15.06 -27.72
N TYR A 215 5.10 -14.37 -26.88
CA TYR A 215 5.19 -14.70 -25.46
C TYR A 215 3.84 -14.57 -24.74
N ALA A 216 3.02 -13.56 -25.07
CA ALA A 216 1.68 -13.42 -24.49
C ALA A 216 0.75 -14.57 -24.90
N GLU A 217 0.76 -14.99 -26.17
CA GLU A 217 -0.05 -16.11 -26.65
C GLU A 217 0.42 -17.44 -26.03
N ASP A 218 1.72 -17.69 -25.98
CA ASP A 218 2.28 -18.91 -25.40
C ASP A 218 2.00 -18.99 -23.90
N PHE A 219 2.22 -17.90 -23.17
CA PHE A 219 1.89 -17.83 -21.74
C PHE A 219 0.43 -18.20 -21.49
N LEU A 220 -0.51 -17.62 -22.24
CA LEU A 220 -1.93 -17.91 -22.09
C LEU A 220 -2.29 -19.35 -22.48
N GLN A 221 -1.59 -19.99 -23.42
CA GLN A 221 -1.86 -21.38 -23.79
C GLN A 221 -1.54 -22.37 -22.67
N TYR A 222 -0.46 -22.12 -21.92
CA TYR A 222 -0.02 -23.00 -20.84
C TYR A 222 -0.66 -22.70 -19.49
N GLU A 223 -1.41 -21.60 -19.39
CA GLU A 223 -1.99 -21.12 -18.14
C GLU A 223 -3.22 -21.93 -17.69
N ARG A 224 -3.23 -22.33 -16.42
CA ARG A 224 -4.12 -23.36 -15.85
C ARG A 224 -5.08 -22.86 -14.76
N GLU A 225 -4.80 -21.76 -14.10
CA GLU A 225 -5.61 -21.21 -13.01
C GLU A 225 -6.82 -20.44 -13.53
N LEU A 226 -6.70 -19.80 -14.70
CA LEU A 226 -7.83 -19.15 -15.38
C LEU A 226 -8.90 -20.13 -15.84
N SER A 227 -10.17 -19.69 -15.78
CA SER A 227 -11.26 -20.39 -16.45
C SER A 227 -11.03 -20.45 -17.97
N ALA A 228 -11.52 -21.51 -18.61
CA ALA A 228 -11.35 -21.70 -20.05
C ALA A 228 -11.93 -20.53 -20.86
N ASP A 229 -13.07 -19.98 -20.44
CA ASP A 229 -13.73 -18.85 -21.10
C ASP A 229 -12.89 -17.57 -21.01
N THR A 230 -12.38 -17.23 -19.82
CA THR A 230 -11.53 -16.05 -19.62
C THR A 230 -10.23 -16.17 -20.40
N ARG A 231 -9.58 -17.34 -20.37
CA ARG A 231 -8.36 -17.60 -21.14
C ARG A 231 -8.60 -17.46 -22.65
N GLN A 232 -9.69 -18.02 -23.17
CA GLN A 232 -10.03 -17.93 -24.59
C GLN A 232 -10.36 -16.49 -25.02
N TYR A 233 -11.04 -15.73 -24.17
CA TYR A 233 -11.30 -14.30 -24.37
C TYR A 233 -9.98 -13.52 -24.49
N MET A 234 -9.03 -13.77 -23.59
CA MET A 234 -7.73 -13.08 -23.58
C MET A 234 -6.90 -13.43 -24.82
N ILE A 235 -6.82 -14.71 -25.21
CA ILE A 235 -6.11 -15.14 -26.44
C ILE A 235 -6.69 -14.44 -27.67
N THR A 236 -8.02 -14.40 -27.78
CA THR A 236 -8.69 -13.73 -28.91
C THR A 236 -8.42 -12.23 -28.91
N SER A 237 -8.36 -11.62 -27.72
CA SER A 237 -8.05 -10.20 -27.55
C SER A 237 -6.61 -9.88 -27.95
N VAL A 238 -5.62 -10.69 -27.55
CA VAL A 238 -4.21 -10.53 -27.96
C VAL A 238 -4.08 -10.55 -29.49
N ARG A 239 -4.69 -11.55 -30.15
CA ARG A 239 -4.66 -11.66 -31.62
C ARG A 239 -5.29 -10.45 -32.32
N THR A 240 -6.41 -9.97 -31.77
CA THR A 240 -7.10 -8.78 -32.28
C THR A 240 -6.23 -7.54 -32.13
N LEU A 241 -5.58 -7.37 -30.98
CA LEU A 241 -4.66 -6.25 -30.73
C LEU A 241 -3.45 -6.29 -31.66
N ARG A 242 -2.84 -7.47 -31.86
CA ARG A 242 -1.72 -7.67 -32.79
C ARG A 242 -2.10 -7.33 -34.22
N ALA A 243 -3.26 -7.78 -34.69
CA ALA A 243 -3.74 -7.48 -36.03
C ALA A 243 -3.97 -5.99 -36.25
N ARG A 244 -4.52 -5.28 -35.25
CA ARG A 244 -4.69 -3.82 -35.29
C ARG A 244 -3.35 -3.08 -35.31
N ALA A 245 -2.38 -3.51 -34.50
CA ALA A 245 -1.03 -2.92 -34.48
C ALA A 245 -0.34 -3.07 -35.85
N ALA A 246 -0.40 -4.26 -36.45
CA ALA A 246 0.16 -4.51 -37.78
C ALA A 246 -0.53 -3.69 -38.89
N ALA A 247 -1.84 -3.43 -38.76
CA ALA A 247 -2.57 -2.59 -39.70
C ALA A 247 -2.22 -1.09 -39.58
N ALA A 248 -1.94 -0.61 -38.37
CA ALA A 248 -1.56 0.79 -38.13
C ALA A 248 -0.12 1.13 -38.58
N GLN A 249 0.72 0.11 -38.80
CA GLN A 249 2.09 0.26 -39.29
C GLN A 249 2.19 0.25 -40.83
N ARG A 250 1.08 0.02 -41.54
CA ARG A 250 0.99 0.07 -43.01
C ARG A 250 0.48 1.42 -43.47
#